data_AF-A0A0W4ZNG4-F1
#
_entry.id   AF-A0A0W4ZNG4-F1
#
_cell.length_a   1.000
_cell.length_b   1.000
_cell.length_c   1.000
_cell.angle_alpha   90.00
_cell.angle_beta   90.00
_cell.angle_gamma   90.00
#
_symmetry.space_group_name_H-M   'P 1'
#
loop_
_entity.id
_entity.type
_entity.pdbx_description
1 polymer ?
#
loop_
_entity_poly.entity_id
_entity_poly.type
_entity_poly.pdbx_seq_one_letter_code
_entity_poly.pdbx_strand_id
1 'polypeptide(L)' 'MKKATFSSNSSSNAQCQKCLKHGHWTYECKNPIIVYKSRPTRTQLLRNNVSSNQNKIK' A
#
# COMPACT_ATOMS: atom_id res chain seq x y z
N MET A 1 -21.00 -9.50 -20.73
CA MET A 1 -19.53 -9.39 -20.59
C MET A 1 -19.18 -7.90 -20.62
N LYS A 2 -18.83 -7.28 -19.48
CA LYS A 2 -18.55 -5.83 -19.41
C LYS A 2 -17.06 -5.60 -19.75
N LYS A 3 -16.77 -4.88 -20.83
CA LYS A 3 -15.41 -4.51 -21.27
C LYS A 3 -14.78 -3.54 -20.27
N ALA A 4 -13.58 -3.87 -19.78
CA ALA A 4 -12.75 -2.92 -19.04
C ALA A 4 -12.11 -1.93 -20.02
N THR A 5 -12.45 -0.65 -19.88
CA THR A 5 -11.80 0.46 -20.57
C THR A 5 -10.51 0.78 -19.83
N PHE A 6 -9.36 0.31 -20.33
CA PHE A 6 -8.04 0.71 -19.84
C PHE A 6 -7.78 2.16 -20.25
N SER A 7 -8.17 3.11 -19.40
CA SER A 7 -7.76 4.51 -19.54
C SER A 7 -6.24 4.58 -19.37
N SER A 8 -5.55 4.82 -20.47
CA SER A 8 -4.09 4.90 -20.58
C SER A 8 -3.58 6.23 -20.05
N ASN A 9 -3.81 6.53 -18.78
CA ASN A 9 -2.98 7.50 -18.08
C ASN A 9 -1.85 6.67 -17.45
N SER A 10 -0.71 6.59 -18.12
CA SER A 10 0.45 5.78 -17.69
C SER A 10 0.88 6.08 -16.24
N SER A 11 0.60 7.29 -15.74
CA SER A 11 0.78 7.70 -14.34
C SER A 11 -0.30 7.17 -13.39
N SER A 12 -1.55 6.97 -13.84
CA SER A 12 -2.65 6.55 -12.96
C SER A 12 -2.56 5.08 -12.54
N ASN A 13 -1.91 4.24 -13.35
CA ASN A 13 -1.64 2.84 -13.00
C ASN A 13 -0.27 2.63 -12.33
N ALA A 14 0.61 3.65 -12.35
CA ALA A 14 1.91 3.55 -11.69
C ALA A 14 1.72 3.65 -10.17
N GLN A 15 1.92 2.52 -9.47
CA GLN A 15 1.99 2.50 -8.01
C GLN A 15 3.43 2.78 -7.56
N CYS A 16 3.63 3.87 -6.85
CA CYS A 16 4.94 4.23 -6.32
C CYS A 16 5.38 3.23 -5.22
N GLN A 17 6.52 2.57 -5.37
CA GLN A 17 7.03 1.61 -4.37
C GLN A 17 7.43 2.26 -3.03
N LYS A 18 7.65 3.59 -3.01
CA LYS A 18 8.00 4.33 -1.80
C LYS A 18 6.76 4.58 -0.94
N CYS A 19 5.70 5.16 -1.53
CA CYS A 19 4.51 5.57 -0.78
C CYS A 19 3.27 4.69 -1.01
N LEU A 20 3.34 3.72 -1.93
CA LEU A 20 2.27 2.82 -2.35
C LEU A 20 1.00 3.52 -2.88
N LYS A 21 1.12 4.80 -3.26
CA LYS A 21 0.04 5.56 -3.90
C LYS A 21 0.15 5.44 -5.42
N HIS A 22 -0.99 5.49 -6.07
CA HIS A 22 -1.11 5.58 -7.53
C HIS A 22 -0.97 7.04 -7.98
N GLY A 23 -0.57 7.27 -9.22
CA GLY A 23 -0.53 8.62 -9.81
C GLY A 23 0.87 9.18 -10.07
N HIS A 24 1.95 8.50 -9.64
CA HIS A 24 3.33 8.96 -9.86
C HIS A 24 4.34 7.81 -9.79
N TRP A 25 5.48 7.99 -10.45
CA TRP A 25 6.60 7.06 -10.36
C TRP A 25 7.48 7.32 -9.13
N THR A 26 8.33 6.35 -8.79
CA THR A 26 9.19 6.41 -7.60
C THR A 26 10.17 7.59 -7.62
N TYR A 27 10.58 8.07 -8.79
CA TYR A 27 11.48 9.23 -8.95
C TYR A 27 10.78 10.58 -8.69
N GLU A 28 9.47 10.65 -8.89
CA GLU A 28 8.66 11.87 -8.66
C GLU A 28 8.11 11.94 -7.23
N CYS A 29 8.38 10.92 -6.41
CA CYS A 29 7.81 10.79 -5.08
C CYS A 29 8.43 11.81 -4.12
N LYS A 30 7.70 12.90 -3.87
CA LYS A 30 8.08 13.97 -2.92
C LYS A 30 7.85 13.61 -1.44
N ASN A 31 7.58 12.36 -1.09
CA ASN A 31 7.18 11.99 0.28
C ASN A 31 8.41 11.78 1.18
N PRO A 32 8.75 12.69 2.12
CA PRO A 32 10.00 12.63 2.87
C PRO A 32 10.00 11.59 3.99
N ILE A 33 8.82 11.06 4.36
CA ILE A 33 8.61 10.38 5.66
C ILE A 33 8.81 8.86 5.60
N ILE A 34 8.95 8.23 4.42
CA ILE A 34 8.97 6.75 4.32
C ILE A 34 10.25 6.15 4.92
N VAL A 35 11.37 6.90 4.89
CA VAL A 35 12.68 6.40 5.34
C VAL A 35 12.69 6.03 6.82
N TYR A 36 11.84 6.64 7.64
CA TYR A 36 11.84 6.45 9.10
C TYR A 36 10.55 5.84 9.65
N LYS A 37 9.73 5.22 8.81
CA LYS A 37 8.59 4.45 9.33
C LYS A 37 9.06 3.05 9.72
N SER A 38 9.01 2.76 11.01
CA SER A 38 9.21 1.41 11.53
C SER A 38 8.22 0.46 10.88
N ARG A 39 8.73 -0.53 10.15
CA ARG A 39 7.92 -1.62 9.61
C ARG A 39 7.82 -2.71 10.68
N PRO A 40 6.60 -3.18 11.03
CA PRO A 40 6.45 -4.27 11.96
C PRO A 40 7.06 -5.54 11.35
N THR A 41 7.67 -6.37 12.20
CA THR A 41 8.22 -7.66 11.77
C THR A 41 7.09 -8.61 11.36
N ARG A 42 7.40 -9.61 10.53
CA ARG A 42 6.43 -10.62 10.10
C ARG A 42 5.78 -11.34 11.30
N THR A 43 6.54 -11.59 12.37
CA THR A 43 6.04 -12.18 13.62
C THR A 43 5.18 -11.21 14.43
N GLN A 44 5.45 -9.91 14.37
CA GLN A 44 4.60 -8.88 14.98
C GLN A 44 3.28 -8.73 14.23
N LEU A 45 3.29 -8.80 12.90
CA LEU A 45 2.06 -8.83 12.10
C LEU A 45 1.18 -10.03 12.44
N LEU A 46 1.76 -11.24 12.45
CA LEU A 46 1.02 -12.45 12.78
C LEU A 46 0.38 -12.39 14.18
N ARG A 47 1.10 -11.87 15.17
CA ARG A 47 0.54 -11.64 16.52
C ARG A 47 -0.62 -10.62 16.49
N ASN A 48 -0.46 -9.50 15.80
CA ASN A 48 -1.52 -8.49 15.66
C ASN A 48 -2.77 -9.06 14.96
N ASN A 49 -2.60 -9.96 13.99
CA ASN A 49 -3.70 -10.59 13.24
C ASN A 49 -4.51 -11.57 14.10
N VAL A 50 -3.86 -12.23 15.07
CA VAL A 50 -4.51 -13.07 16.07
C VAL A 50 -5.32 -12.20 17.04
N SER A 51 -4.76 -11.08 17.49
CA SER A 51 -5.43 -10.16 18.41
C SER A 51 -6.59 -9.37 17.76
N SER A 52 -6.47 -8.97 16.49
CA SER A 52 -7.52 -8.23 15.77
C SER A 52 -8.70 -9.12 15.34
N ASN A 53 -8.46 -10.41 15.07
CA ASN A 53 -9.56 -11.38 14.90
C ASN A 53 -10.33 -11.63 16.20
N GLN A 54 -9.65 -11.67 17.36
CA GLN A 54 -10.32 -11.83 18.66
C GLN A 54 -11.26 -10.67 19.00
N ASN A 55 -10.92 -9.44 18.62
CA ASN A 55 -11.80 -8.26 18.79
C ASN A 55 -12.90 -8.14 17.72
N LYS A 56 -12.89 -9.00 16.69
CA LYS A 56 -13.95 -9.05 15.67
C LYS A 56 -15.03 -10.09 16.01
N ILE A 57 -14.73 -10.99 16.94
CA ILE A 57 -15.60 -12.09 17.38
C ILE A 57 -16.33 -11.73 18.69
N LYS A 58 -15.95 -10.63 19.35
CA LYS A 58 -16.69 -10.07 20.49
C LYS A 58 -17.66 -8.99 20.05
#